data_AF-A0A9E2IIM2-F1
#
_entry.id   AF-A0A9E2IIM2-F1
#
_cell.length_a   1.000
_cell.length_b   1.000
_cell.length_c   1.000
_cell.angle_alpha   90.00
_cell.angle_beta   90.00
_cell.angle_gamma   90.00
#
_symmetry.space_group_name_H-M   'P 1'
#
loop_
_entity.id
_entity.type
_entity.pdbx_description
1 polymer ?
#
loop_
_entity_poly.entity_id
_entity_poly.type
_entity_poly.pdbx_seq_one_letter_code
_entity_poly.pdbx_strand_id
1 'polypeptide(L)'
;MIKRIGIIGLGTVGEATVRSLMKYSSVIANRTSLKIEIKALCDSKVKKRSLAARFRIPFTNDPSRLINDPDIDTIVELIGGINPAKQLIMDALRSGKNVVTANKALLAECGKELFALAERKRKRIGFEASACGAIPLIESISDGLVACQVQELYGILNGTTNYILYRMGKERMSFIAALREARARGFAERNPSLDIEGVDTVHKLCILSYLCFGIWPNPAKVHREGISNISLLDIIYAEELNYRIKLL
;
A
#
# COMPACT_ATOMS: atom_id res chain seq x y z
N MET A 1 -11.90 10.41 22.69
CA MET A 1 -10.57 9.82 23.00
C MET A 1 -9.53 10.46 22.09
N ILE A 2 -8.36 10.86 22.60
CA ILE A 2 -7.27 11.39 21.76
C ILE A 2 -6.30 10.25 21.44
N LYS A 3 -5.95 10.10 20.16
CA LYS A 3 -4.89 9.19 19.71
C LYS A 3 -3.80 9.99 19.00
N ARG A 4 -2.58 9.84 19.50
CA ARG A 4 -1.40 10.51 18.99
C ARG A 4 -0.63 9.58 18.07
N ILE A 5 -0.25 10.09 16.92
CA ILE A 5 0.45 9.31 15.90
C ILE A 5 1.80 9.93 15.56
N GLY A 6 2.78 9.05 15.28
CA GLY A 6 4.05 9.41 14.67
C GLY A 6 4.08 8.90 13.23
N ILE A 7 4.51 9.72 12.28
CA ILE A 7 4.59 9.33 10.86
C ILE A 7 6.06 9.21 10.45
N ILE A 8 6.45 8.05 9.94
CA ILE A 8 7.80 7.75 9.44
C ILE A 8 7.71 7.56 7.92
N GLY A 9 8.35 8.45 7.17
CA GLY A 9 8.29 8.49 5.71
C GLY A 9 7.35 9.59 5.21
N LEU A 10 7.94 10.61 4.60
CA LEU A 10 7.26 11.77 4.01
C LEU A 10 7.45 11.79 2.48
N GLY A 11 7.35 10.62 1.84
CA GLY A 11 7.15 10.51 0.40
C GLY A 11 5.76 11.01 -0.03
N THR A 12 5.36 10.76 -1.27
CA THR A 12 4.06 11.20 -1.81
C THR A 12 2.88 10.83 -0.89
N VAL A 13 2.83 9.57 -0.43
CA VAL A 13 1.77 9.08 0.46
C VAL A 13 1.86 9.71 1.85
N GLY A 14 3.07 9.85 2.41
CA GLY A 14 3.27 10.47 3.72
C GLY A 14 2.85 11.94 3.75
N GLU A 15 3.24 12.73 2.74
CA GLU A 15 2.80 14.13 2.65
C GLU A 15 1.29 14.25 2.47
N ALA A 16 0.69 13.40 1.63
CA ALA A 16 -0.75 13.37 1.41
C ALA A 16 -1.50 12.99 2.70
N THR A 17 -0.96 12.06 3.49
CA THR A 17 -1.51 11.65 4.78
C THR A 17 -1.50 12.81 5.77
N VAL A 18 -0.36 13.51 5.92
CA VAL A 18 -0.26 14.71 6.78
C VAL A 18 -1.28 15.75 6.36
N ARG A 19 -1.33 16.12 5.07
CA ARG A 19 -2.26 17.14 4.57
C ARG A 19 -3.72 16.73 4.79
N SER A 20 -4.05 15.46 4.58
CA SER A 20 -5.41 14.95 4.74
C SER A 20 -5.86 14.97 6.20
N LEU A 21 -4.99 14.57 7.13
CA LEU A 21 -5.29 14.63 8.56
C LEU A 21 -5.43 16.08 9.06
N MET A 22 -4.55 16.99 8.60
CA MET A 22 -4.68 18.42 8.93
C MET A 22 -6.00 19.01 8.41
N LYS A 23 -6.49 18.54 7.25
CA LYS A 23 -7.73 19.03 6.64
C LYS A 23 -9.00 18.40 7.24
N TYR A 24 -8.98 17.11 7.56
CA TYR A 24 -10.19 16.32 7.86
C TYR A 24 -10.27 15.81 9.31
N SER A 25 -9.28 16.09 10.17
CA SER A 25 -9.29 15.63 11.58
C SER A 25 -10.56 16.05 12.35
N SER A 26 -11.10 17.25 12.11
CA SER A 26 -12.36 17.70 12.73
C SER A 26 -13.56 16.88 12.28
N VAL A 27 -13.64 16.55 10.99
CA VAL A 27 -14.69 15.70 10.43
C VAL A 27 -14.61 14.29 11.02
N ILE A 28 -13.41 13.73 11.13
CA ILE A 28 -13.18 12.42 11.76
C ILE A 28 -13.64 12.46 13.23
N ALA A 29 -13.22 13.48 13.98
CA ALA A 29 -13.58 13.63 15.39
C ALA A 29 -15.09 13.74 15.59
N ASN A 30 -15.79 14.51 14.76
CA ASN A 30 -17.25 14.67 14.86
C ASN A 30 -18.01 13.38 14.55
N ARG A 31 -17.49 12.53 13.65
CA ARG A 31 -18.16 11.28 13.23
C ARG A 31 -17.83 10.09 14.12
N THR A 32 -16.67 10.08 14.77
CA THR A 32 -16.15 8.90 15.47
C THR A 32 -15.82 9.14 16.94
N SER A 33 -15.92 10.38 17.42
CA SER A 33 -15.42 10.79 18.74
C SER A 33 -13.92 10.52 18.98
N LEU A 34 -13.19 10.19 17.91
CA LEU A 34 -11.75 9.97 17.90
C LEU A 34 -11.03 11.21 17.38
N LYS A 35 -10.22 11.83 18.25
CA LYS A 35 -9.35 12.93 17.85
C LYS A 35 -7.97 12.36 17.51
N ILE A 36 -7.55 12.50 16.27
CA ILE A 36 -6.22 12.09 15.81
C ILE A 36 -5.29 13.31 15.81
N GLU A 37 -4.15 13.18 16.48
CA GLU A 37 -3.14 14.23 16.56
C GLU A 37 -1.79 13.71 16.04
N ILE A 38 -1.18 14.45 15.10
CA ILE A 38 0.17 14.13 14.63
C ILE A 38 1.17 14.72 15.61
N LYS A 39 1.81 13.88 16.41
CA LYS A 39 2.78 14.33 17.42
C LYS A 39 4.14 14.65 16.81
N ALA A 40 4.59 13.85 15.85
CA ALA A 40 5.89 14.05 15.21
C ALA A 40 5.95 13.42 13.81
N LEU A 41 6.82 13.99 12.98
CA LEU A 41 7.15 13.50 11.65
C LEU A 41 8.62 13.09 11.59
N CYS A 42 8.90 12.00 10.88
CA CYS A 42 10.24 11.50 10.67
C CYS A 42 10.48 11.21 9.19
N ASP A 43 11.59 11.72 8.65
CA ASP A 43 12.09 11.34 7.32
C ASP A 43 13.62 11.48 7.28
N SER A 44 14.29 10.61 6.53
CA SER A 44 15.76 10.69 6.36
C SER A 44 16.17 11.97 5.61
N LYS A 45 15.32 12.48 4.73
CA LYS A 45 15.57 13.68 3.91
C LYS A 45 15.23 14.94 4.69
N VAL A 46 16.25 15.67 5.13
CA VAL A 46 16.12 16.95 5.86
C VAL A 46 15.19 17.96 5.17
N LYS A 47 15.16 17.99 3.83
CA LYS A 47 14.28 18.89 3.07
C LYS A 47 12.79 18.75 3.41
N LYS A 48 12.37 17.57 3.90
CA LYS A 48 10.99 17.29 4.32
C LYS A 48 10.58 18.03 5.59
N ARG A 49 11.54 18.60 6.34
CA ARG A 49 11.30 19.49 7.49
C ARG A 49 10.43 20.69 7.14
N SER A 50 10.48 21.17 5.90
CA SER A 50 9.64 22.29 5.42
C SER A 50 8.14 22.00 5.55
N LEU A 51 7.71 20.76 5.27
CA LEU A 51 6.32 20.33 5.46
C LEU A 51 5.92 20.37 6.94
N ALA A 52 6.80 19.86 7.80
CA ALA A 52 6.58 19.85 9.24
C ALA A 52 6.45 21.28 9.81
N ALA A 53 7.34 22.19 9.38
CA ALA A 53 7.32 23.59 9.77
C ALA A 53 6.02 24.29 9.36
N ARG A 54 5.51 24.02 8.15
CA ARG A 54 4.22 24.56 7.66
C ARG A 54 3.05 24.27 8.60
N PHE A 55 3.05 23.09 9.22
CA PHE A 55 1.99 22.67 10.14
C PHE A 55 2.39 22.76 11.62
N ARG A 56 3.58 23.31 11.93
CA ARG A 56 4.15 23.41 13.29
C ARG A 56 4.24 22.05 14.00
N ILE A 57 4.57 21.00 13.26
CA ILE A 57 4.74 19.65 13.80
C ILE A 57 6.23 19.39 14.04
N PRO A 58 6.64 18.81 15.18
CA PRO A 58 8.02 18.37 15.40
C PRO A 58 8.53 17.44 14.29
N PHE A 59 9.79 17.65 13.89
CA PHE A 59 10.47 16.86 12.86
C PHE A 59 11.77 16.26 13.40
N THR A 60 12.04 15.02 13.03
CA THR A 60 13.30 14.32 13.34
C THR A 60 13.77 13.50 12.14
N ASN A 61 15.06 13.18 12.11
CA ASN A 61 15.65 12.23 11.17
C ASN A 61 15.87 10.86 11.82
N ASP A 62 15.62 10.76 13.13
CA ASP A 62 15.78 9.56 13.94
C ASP A 62 14.41 8.97 14.28
N PRO A 63 14.05 7.81 13.70
CA PRO A 63 12.76 7.18 13.95
C PRO A 63 12.62 6.63 15.38
N SER A 64 13.73 6.37 16.07
CA SER A 64 13.70 5.87 17.45
C SER A 64 13.04 6.89 18.40
N ARG A 65 13.15 8.19 18.10
CA ARG A 65 12.46 9.26 18.83
C ARG A 65 10.95 9.16 18.76
N LEU A 66 10.38 8.61 17.67
CA LEU A 66 8.94 8.38 17.56
C LEU A 66 8.56 7.04 18.22
N ILE A 67 9.34 6.00 17.96
CA ILE A 67 9.08 4.64 18.45
C ILE A 67 9.12 4.58 19.98
N ASN A 68 10.03 5.32 20.61
CA ASN A 68 10.23 5.29 22.06
C ASN A 68 9.47 6.40 22.82
N ASP A 69 8.80 7.32 22.12
CA ASP A 69 8.04 8.41 22.78
C ASP A 69 6.77 7.84 23.41
N PRO A 70 6.62 7.85 24.75
CA PRO A 70 5.50 7.20 25.43
C PRO A 70 4.13 7.80 25.08
N ASP A 71 4.07 9.04 24.60
CA ASP A 71 2.80 9.68 24.23
C ASP A 71 2.32 9.31 22.83
N ILE A 72 3.13 8.63 22.00
CA ILE A 72 2.70 8.19 20.67
C ILE A 72 1.97 6.85 20.81
N ASP A 73 0.71 6.76 20.38
CA ASP A 73 -0.04 5.51 20.41
C ASP A 73 0.26 4.60 19.20
N THR A 74 0.46 5.24 18.03
CA THR A 74 0.51 4.55 16.74
C THR A 74 1.62 5.11 15.86
N ILE A 75 2.36 4.22 15.21
CA ILE A 75 3.34 4.55 14.17
C ILE A 75 2.74 4.31 12.80
N VAL A 76 2.80 5.32 11.93
CA VAL A 76 2.44 5.22 10.52
C VAL A 76 3.73 5.09 9.71
N GLU A 77 3.98 3.91 9.13
CA GLU A 77 5.17 3.58 8.34
C GLU A 77 4.88 3.70 6.84
N LEU A 78 5.62 4.58 6.15
CA LEU A 78 5.43 4.93 4.73
C LEU A 78 6.77 5.12 4.01
N ILE A 79 7.82 4.39 4.42
CA ILE A 79 9.16 4.49 3.80
C ILE A 79 9.31 3.56 2.59
N GLY A 80 8.53 2.48 2.53
CA GLY A 80 8.61 1.47 1.47
C GLY A 80 9.85 0.58 1.58
N GLY A 81 9.89 -0.46 0.74
CA GLY A 81 10.96 -1.47 0.78
C GLY A 81 10.90 -2.38 2.00
N ILE A 82 11.78 -3.37 2.10
CA ILE A 82 11.75 -4.34 3.22
C ILE A 82 12.58 -3.82 4.40
N ASN A 83 13.83 -3.44 4.14
CA ASN A 83 14.74 -2.88 5.14
C ASN A 83 14.97 -1.39 4.85
N PRO A 84 14.89 -0.50 5.85
CA PRO A 84 14.76 -0.77 7.29
C PRO A 84 13.31 -0.93 7.81
N ALA A 85 12.30 -0.93 6.93
CA ALA A 85 10.88 -0.89 7.33
C ALA A 85 10.46 -2.02 8.27
N LYS A 86 10.89 -3.26 8.01
CA LYS A 86 10.64 -4.42 8.86
C LYS A 86 11.04 -4.15 10.30
N GLN A 87 12.29 -3.73 10.50
CA GLN A 87 12.85 -3.48 11.83
C GLN A 87 12.08 -2.37 12.56
N LEU A 88 11.75 -1.29 11.87
CA LEU A 88 10.98 -0.18 12.43
C LEU A 88 9.59 -0.63 12.91
N ILE A 89 8.89 -1.45 12.12
CA ILE A 89 7.58 -1.99 12.52
C ILE A 89 7.74 -2.92 13.72
N MET A 90 8.71 -3.83 13.70
CA MET A 90 8.95 -4.75 14.81
C MET A 90 9.27 -4.00 16.10
N ASP A 91 10.10 -2.96 16.04
CA ASP A 91 10.47 -2.15 17.20
C ASP A 91 9.30 -1.32 17.70
N ALA A 92 8.48 -0.74 16.82
CA ALA A 92 7.24 -0.08 17.20
C ALA A 92 6.30 -1.03 17.97
N LEU A 93 6.08 -2.25 17.46
CA LEU A 93 5.25 -3.26 18.13
C LEU A 93 5.83 -3.68 19.48
N ARG A 94 7.16 -3.87 19.56
CA ARG A 94 7.87 -4.20 20.82
C ARG A 94 7.75 -3.09 21.86
N SER A 95 7.83 -1.83 21.43
CA SER A 95 7.62 -0.63 22.26
C SER A 95 6.14 -0.35 22.56
N GLY A 96 5.25 -1.26 22.20
CA GLY A 96 3.84 -1.20 22.56
C GLY A 96 3.00 -0.25 21.70
N LYS A 97 3.47 0.14 20.52
CA LYS A 97 2.73 0.95 19.54
C LYS A 97 1.84 0.07 18.66
N ASN A 98 0.71 0.61 18.21
CA ASN A 98 0.07 0.08 17.00
C ASN A 98 0.85 0.54 15.77
N VAL A 99 0.66 -0.14 14.64
CA VAL A 99 1.29 0.23 13.37
C VAL A 99 0.23 0.39 12.29
N VAL A 100 0.42 1.38 11.42
CA VAL A 100 -0.30 1.50 10.13
C VAL A 100 0.75 1.55 9.02
N THR A 101 0.58 0.77 7.95
CA THR A 101 1.53 0.76 6.81
C THR A 101 0.81 0.61 5.48
N ALA A 102 1.45 1.09 4.41
CA ALA A 102 1.03 0.84 3.02
C ALA A 102 2.00 -0.09 2.28
N ASN A 103 2.92 -0.74 2.99
CA ASN A 103 4.07 -1.43 2.42
C ASN A 103 3.76 -2.87 2.02
N LYS A 104 3.12 -3.02 0.85
CA LYS A 104 2.70 -4.32 0.31
C LYS A 104 3.83 -5.34 0.14
N ALA A 105 5.03 -4.91 -0.28
CA ALA A 105 6.16 -5.81 -0.48
C ALA A 105 6.63 -6.40 0.86
N LEU A 106 6.76 -5.56 1.87
CA LEU A 106 7.08 -6.00 3.23
C LEU A 106 6.02 -6.96 3.79
N LEU A 107 4.73 -6.66 3.59
CA LEU A 107 3.66 -7.53 4.08
C LEU A 107 3.62 -8.87 3.34
N ALA A 108 3.83 -8.88 2.03
CA ALA A 108 3.88 -10.12 1.25
C ALA A 108 5.03 -11.05 1.68
N GLU A 109 6.20 -10.49 2.00
CA GLU A 109 7.38 -11.29 2.38
C GLU A 109 7.45 -11.60 3.88
N CYS A 110 7.10 -10.65 4.72
CA CYS A 110 7.32 -10.71 6.17
C CYS A 110 6.02 -10.66 6.99
N GLY A 111 4.85 -10.62 6.35
CA GLY A 111 3.55 -10.46 7.00
C GLY A 111 3.34 -11.48 8.12
N LYS A 112 3.57 -12.76 7.84
CA LYS A 112 3.43 -13.85 8.84
C LYS A 112 4.17 -13.54 10.15
N GLU A 113 5.42 -13.08 10.07
CA GLU A 113 6.23 -12.75 11.25
C GLU A 113 5.72 -11.49 11.96
N LEU A 114 5.37 -10.45 11.19
CA LEU A 114 4.90 -9.17 11.71
C LEU A 114 3.56 -9.31 12.46
N PHE A 115 2.59 -10.01 11.88
CA PHE A 115 1.28 -10.23 12.50
C PHE A 115 1.38 -11.15 13.73
N ALA A 116 2.21 -12.20 13.69
CA ALA A 116 2.46 -13.04 14.86
C ALA A 116 3.11 -12.25 16.02
N LEU A 117 3.99 -11.29 15.73
CA LEU A 117 4.54 -10.40 16.75
C LEU A 117 3.47 -9.44 17.29
N ALA A 118 2.65 -8.85 16.42
CA ALA A 118 1.58 -7.96 16.81
C ALA A 118 0.59 -8.64 17.76
N GLU A 119 0.20 -9.88 17.47
CA GLU A 119 -0.65 -10.70 18.31
C GLU A 119 -0.03 -10.95 19.70
N ARG A 120 1.23 -11.43 19.75
CA ARG A 120 1.95 -11.64 21.01
C ARG A 120 2.08 -10.38 21.86
N LYS A 121 2.21 -9.21 21.23
CA LYS A 121 2.29 -7.91 21.91
C LYS A 121 0.93 -7.26 22.18
N ARG A 122 -0.18 -7.91 21.77
CA ARG A 122 -1.55 -7.36 21.83
C ARG A 122 -1.64 -5.98 21.16
N LYS A 123 -1.03 -5.86 19.99
CA LYS A 123 -1.01 -4.66 19.13
C LYS A 123 -1.64 -4.96 17.78
N ARG A 124 -2.01 -3.91 17.07
CA ARG A 124 -2.66 -4.01 15.76
C ARG A 124 -1.76 -3.46 14.66
N ILE A 125 -1.88 -4.06 13.48
CA ILE A 125 -1.32 -3.56 12.22
C ILE A 125 -2.51 -3.22 11.31
N GLY A 126 -2.65 -1.95 10.93
CA GLY A 126 -3.58 -1.50 9.89
C GLY A 126 -2.87 -1.39 8.54
N PHE A 127 -3.46 -1.92 7.47
CA PHE A 127 -2.77 -2.06 6.19
C PHE A 127 -3.67 -1.89 4.95
N GLU A 128 -4.83 -1.24 5.08
CA GLU A 128 -5.78 -1.00 3.98
C GLU A 128 -5.08 -0.45 2.73
N ALA A 129 -4.26 0.59 2.89
CA ALA A 129 -3.56 1.24 1.79
C ALA A 129 -2.52 0.35 1.06
N SER A 130 -2.24 -0.87 1.54
CA SER A 130 -1.33 -1.81 0.89
C SER A 130 -1.96 -2.56 -0.28
N ALA A 131 -3.29 -2.69 -0.31
CA ALA A 131 -4.04 -3.36 -1.37
C ALA A 131 -5.12 -2.43 -1.93
N CYS A 132 -5.19 -2.30 -3.26
CA CYS A 132 -6.26 -1.56 -3.95
C CYS A 132 -6.44 -0.06 -3.59
N GLY A 133 -5.51 0.54 -2.83
CA GLY A 133 -5.39 1.99 -2.65
C GLY A 133 -6.55 2.60 -1.87
N ALA A 134 -7.49 3.24 -2.58
CA ALA A 134 -8.64 3.93 -1.97
C ALA A 134 -9.90 3.06 -1.86
N ILE A 135 -9.87 1.85 -2.42
CA ILE A 135 -10.96 0.88 -2.30
C ILE A 135 -10.89 0.27 -0.89
N PRO A 136 -11.94 0.33 -0.06
CA PRO A 136 -11.95 -0.21 1.30
C PRO A 136 -12.09 -1.74 1.28
N LEU A 137 -11.10 -2.42 0.70
CA LEU A 137 -11.18 -3.85 0.38
C LEU A 137 -10.87 -4.70 1.61
N ILE A 138 -9.85 -4.34 2.38
CA ILE A 138 -9.42 -5.11 3.55
C ILE A 138 -10.49 -5.05 4.63
N GLU A 139 -11.04 -3.88 4.91
CA GLU A 139 -12.18 -3.70 5.81
C GLU A 139 -13.42 -4.49 5.35
N SER A 140 -13.75 -4.42 4.05
CA SER A 140 -14.89 -5.18 3.50
C SER A 140 -14.74 -6.68 3.70
N ILE A 141 -13.54 -7.24 3.48
CA ILE A 141 -13.28 -8.67 3.68
C ILE A 141 -13.25 -9.02 5.17
N SER A 142 -12.53 -8.24 5.98
CA SER A 142 -12.27 -8.58 7.39
C SER A 142 -13.50 -8.43 8.28
N ASP A 143 -14.28 -7.38 8.05
CA ASP A 143 -15.42 -7.02 8.90
C ASP A 143 -16.75 -7.33 8.21
N GLY A 144 -16.84 -7.09 6.90
CA GLY A 144 -18.10 -7.24 6.14
C GLY A 144 -18.42 -8.68 5.73
N LEU A 145 -17.41 -9.52 5.51
CA LEU A 145 -17.57 -10.90 5.01
C LEU A 145 -17.21 -11.96 6.06
N VAL A 146 -17.20 -11.61 7.35
CA VAL A 146 -16.76 -12.51 8.44
C VAL A 146 -17.56 -13.83 8.51
N ALA A 147 -18.82 -13.84 8.07
CA ALA A 147 -19.67 -15.02 8.02
C ALA A 147 -19.61 -15.78 6.69
N CYS A 148 -18.86 -15.28 5.71
CA CYS A 148 -18.77 -15.84 4.36
C CYS A 148 -17.51 -16.69 4.22
N GLN A 149 -17.63 -17.80 3.48
CA GLN A 149 -16.48 -18.58 3.06
C GLN A 149 -16.10 -18.18 1.63
N VAL A 150 -15.02 -17.42 1.49
CA VAL A 150 -14.49 -17.05 0.18
C VAL A 150 -14.02 -18.30 -0.55
N GLN A 151 -14.57 -18.57 -1.73
CA GLN A 151 -14.17 -19.69 -2.58
C GLN A 151 -13.05 -19.28 -3.55
N GLU A 152 -13.21 -18.11 -4.17
CA GLU A 152 -12.31 -17.63 -5.21
C GLU A 152 -12.16 -16.11 -5.11
N LEU A 153 -11.02 -15.61 -5.59
CA LEU A 153 -10.71 -14.19 -5.66
C LEU A 153 -10.01 -13.88 -6.99
N TYR A 154 -10.62 -13.01 -7.79
CA TYR A 154 -10.03 -12.49 -9.01
C TYR A 154 -10.19 -10.97 -9.03
N GLY A 155 -9.19 -10.25 -9.55
CA GLY A 155 -9.31 -8.80 -9.62
C GLY A 155 -8.17 -8.14 -10.36
N ILE A 156 -8.45 -6.98 -10.93
CA ILE A 156 -7.42 -6.14 -11.54
C ILE A 156 -6.74 -5.35 -10.42
N LEU A 157 -5.58 -5.83 -9.96
CA LEU A 157 -4.90 -5.27 -8.81
C LEU A 157 -3.88 -4.17 -9.16
N ASN A 158 -3.52 -4.00 -10.44
CA ASN A 158 -2.51 -3.05 -10.88
C ASN A 158 -3.05 -2.04 -11.92
N GLY A 159 -3.03 -0.75 -11.56
CA GLY A 159 -3.59 0.32 -12.41
C GLY A 159 -2.76 0.60 -13.65
N THR A 160 -1.43 0.50 -13.57
CA THR A 160 -0.50 0.81 -14.67
C THR A 160 -0.65 -0.20 -15.82
N THR A 161 -0.66 -1.49 -15.51
CA THR A 161 -0.87 -2.57 -16.48
C THR A 161 -2.27 -2.51 -17.09
N ASN A 162 -3.30 -2.27 -16.27
CA ASN A 162 -4.66 -2.11 -16.78
C ASN A 162 -4.80 -0.91 -17.72
N TYR A 163 -4.13 0.22 -17.42
CA TYR A 163 -4.08 1.38 -18.31
C TYR A 163 -3.39 1.04 -19.63
N ILE A 164 -2.23 0.37 -19.59
CA ILE A 164 -1.49 -0.03 -20.80
C ILE A 164 -2.37 -0.92 -21.69
N LEU A 165 -2.95 -1.99 -21.14
CA LEU A 165 -3.82 -2.91 -21.90
C LEU A 165 -5.07 -2.19 -22.44
N TYR A 166 -5.65 -1.26 -21.66
CA TYR A 166 -6.76 -0.42 -22.12
C TYR A 166 -6.37 0.45 -23.32
N ARG A 167 -5.19 1.09 -23.29
CA ARG A 167 -4.71 1.93 -24.39
C ARG A 167 -4.39 1.11 -25.63
N MET A 168 -3.78 -0.06 -25.47
CA MET A 168 -3.52 -0.98 -26.59
C MET A 168 -4.82 -1.37 -27.30
N GLY A 169 -5.88 -1.71 -26.55
CA GLY A 169 -7.18 -2.05 -27.13
C GLY A 169 -7.89 -0.85 -27.75
N LYS A 170 -8.00 0.26 -27.02
CA LYS A 170 -8.79 1.42 -27.47
C LYS A 170 -8.18 2.14 -28.66
N GLU A 171 -6.86 2.32 -28.67
CA GLU A 171 -6.16 3.15 -29.66
C GLU A 171 -5.36 2.30 -30.66
N ARG A 172 -5.54 0.97 -30.63
CA ARG A 172 -4.85 0.01 -31.49
C ARG A 172 -3.34 0.23 -31.56
N MET A 173 -2.71 0.46 -30.42
CA MET A 173 -1.28 0.75 -30.33
C MET A 173 -0.48 -0.42 -29.76
N SER A 174 0.80 -0.49 -30.10
CA SER A 174 1.71 -1.50 -29.55
C SER A 174 1.97 -1.29 -28.06
N PHE A 175 2.40 -2.35 -27.36
CA PHE A 175 2.80 -2.30 -25.96
C PHE A 175 3.81 -1.17 -25.67
N ILE A 176 4.85 -1.05 -26.51
CA ILE A 176 5.89 -0.03 -26.36
C ILE A 176 5.31 1.39 -26.44
N ALA A 177 4.40 1.64 -27.38
CA ALA A 177 3.75 2.93 -27.54
C ALA A 177 2.87 3.26 -26.32
N ALA A 178 2.05 2.30 -25.87
CA ALA A 178 1.20 2.45 -24.70
C ALA A 178 2.01 2.68 -23.42
N LEU A 179 3.12 1.95 -23.23
CA LEU A 179 4.02 2.13 -22.10
C LEU A 179 4.68 3.52 -22.10
N ARG A 180 5.12 3.99 -23.27
CA ARG A 180 5.69 5.34 -23.42
C ARG A 180 4.67 6.42 -23.04
N GLU A 181 3.42 6.24 -23.45
CA GLU A 181 2.34 7.15 -23.11
C GLU A 181 2.00 7.12 -21.61
N ALA A 182 1.91 5.92 -21.01
CA ALA A 182 1.69 5.73 -19.58
C ALA A 182 2.75 6.46 -18.76
N ARG A 183 4.03 6.41 -19.18
CA ARG A 183 5.12 7.18 -18.56
C ARG A 183 4.94 8.69 -18.72
N ALA A 184 4.60 9.15 -19.92
CA ALA A 184 4.40 10.58 -20.19
C ALA A 184 3.27 11.19 -19.33
N ARG A 185 2.23 10.40 -19.05
CA ARG A 185 1.10 10.80 -18.19
C ARG A 185 1.32 10.55 -16.69
N GLY A 186 2.47 9.97 -16.31
CA GLY A 186 2.78 9.65 -14.90
C GLY A 186 2.05 8.42 -14.34
N PHE A 187 1.42 7.59 -15.18
CA PHE A 187 0.83 6.31 -14.75
C PHE A 187 1.88 5.21 -14.55
N ALA A 188 3.04 5.33 -15.19
CA ALA A 188 4.15 4.39 -15.06
C ALA A 188 5.42 5.13 -14.63
N GLU A 189 6.16 4.56 -13.68
CA GLU A 189 7.47 5.10 -13.29
C GLU A 189 8.53 4.87 -14.38
N ARG A 190 9.71 5.48 -14.19
CA ARG A 190 10.85 5.30 -15.11
C ARG A 190 11.25 3.82 -15.21
N ASN A 191 11.25 3.10 -14.09
CA ASN A 191 11.40 1.65 -14.06
C ASN A 191 10.05 0.99 -13.70
N PRO A 192 9.22 0.61 -14.70
CA PRO A 192 7.89 0.05 -14.50
C PRO A 192 7.92 -1.48 -14.32
N SER A 193 9.10 -2.09 -14.16
CA SER A 193 9.25 -3.56 -14.13
C SER A 193 8.37 -4.22 -13.07
N LEU A 194 8.23 -3.60 -11.89
CA LEU A 194 7.38 -4.14 -10.83
C LEU A 194 5.90 -4.23 -11.23
N ASP A 195 5.44 -3.32 -12.10
CA ASP A 195 4.08 -3.29 -12.59
C ASP A 195 3.93 -4.26 -13.77
N ILE A 196 4.71 -4.09 -14.83
CA ILE A 196 4.52 -4.82 -16.10
C ILE A 196 4.87 -6.30 -16.00
N GLU A 197 5.75 -6.69 -15.05
CA GLU A 197 6.09 -8.09 -14.78
C GLU A 197 5.17 -8.72 -13.71
N GLY A 198 4.16 -8.00 -13.22
CA GLY A 198 3.16 -8.52 -12.29
C GLY A 198 3.62 -8.67 -10.83
N VAL A 199 4.79 -8.15 -10.46
CA VAL A 199 5.34 -8.26 -9.09
C VAL A 199 4.41 -7.56 -8.08
N ASP A 200 3.93 -6.36 -8.42
CA ASP A 200 2.98 -5.60 -7.61
C ASP A 200 1.66 -6.36 -7.38
N THR A 201 1.15 -7.01 -8.43
CA THR A 201 -0.05 -7.85 -8.38
C THR A 201 0.16 -9.02 -7.42
N VAL A 202 1.29 -9.72 -7.52
CA VAL A 202 1.63 -10.84 -6.62
C VAL A 202 1.67 -10.39 -5.15
N HIS A 203 2.29 -9.24 -4.84
CA HIS A 203 2.32 -8.74 -3.46
C HIS A 203 0.92 -8.48 -2.90
N LYS A 204 0.04 -7.85 -3.69
CA LYS A 204 -1.35 -7.61 -3.30
C LYS A 204 -2.12 -8.92 -3.16
N LEU A 205 -1.91 -9.86 -4.08
CA LEU A 205 -2.54 -11.17 -4.02
C LEU A 205 -2.13 -11.96 -2.77
N CYS A 206 -0.87 -11.86 -2.33
CA CYS A 206 -0.42 -12.51 -1.09
C CYS A 206 -1.17 -11.97 0.14
N ILE A 207 -1.37 -10.65 0.21
CA ILE A 207 -2.11 -10.00 1.29
C ILE A 207 -3.58 -10.40 1.27
N LEU A 208 -4.21 -10.37 0.09
CA LEU A 208 -5.61 -10.75 -0.06
C LEU A 208 -5.82 -12.25 0.18
N SER A 209 -4.85 -13.10 -0.18
CA SER A 209 -4.89 -14.54 0.11
C SER A 209 -4.89 -14.81 1.61
N TYR A 210 -4.12 -14.04 2.38
CA TYR A 210 -4.16 -14.12 3.83
C TYR A 210 -5.52 -13.72 4.39
N LEU A 211 -6.11 -12.64 3.87
CA LEU A 211 -7.42 -12.16 4.32
C LEU A 211 -8.56 -13.14 3.99
N CYS A 212 -8.57 -13.68 2.76
CA CYS A 212 -9.65 -14.54 2.29
C CYS A 212 -9.52 -16.00 2.77
N PHE A 213 -8.29 -16.50 2.87
CA PHE A 213 -8.02 -17.94 3.06
C PHE A 213 -7.15 -18.25 4.27
N GLY A 214 -6.70 -17.25 5.04
CA GLY A 214 -5.89 -17.44 6.24
C GLY A 214 -4.44 -17.89 5.97
N ILE A 215 -3.96 -17.83 4.72
CA ILE A 215 -2.64 -18.30 4.33
C ILE A 215 -1.77 -17.18 3.77
N TRP A 216 -0.49 -17.17 4.15
CA TRP A 216 0.54 -16.35 3.50
C TRP A 216 1.24 -17.18 2.43
N PRO A 217 0.86 -17.08 1.14
CA PRO A 217 1.59 -17.76 0.09
C PRO A 217 3.02 -17.21 -0.01
N ASN A 218 3.96 -18.05 -0.41
CA ASN A 218 5.31 -17.58 -0.74
C ASN A 218 5.27 -16.83 -2.08
N PRO A 219 5.57 -15.52 -2.15
CA PRO A 219 5.50 -14.76 -3.39
C PRO A 219 6.33 -15.37 -4.53
N ALA A 220 7.46 -16.02 -4.22
CA ALA A 220 8.33 -16.66 -5.21
C ALA A 220 7.74 -17.95 -5.81
N LYS A 221 6.71 -18.52 -5.18
CA LYS A 221 5.99 -19.73 -5.67
C LYS A 221 4.67 -19.39 -6.37
N VAL A 222 4.25 -18.13 -6.36
CA VAL A 222 3.06 -17.69 -7.08
C VAL A 222 3.40 -17.61 -8.57
N HIS A 223 2.64 -18.33 -9.39
CA HIS A 223 2.77 -18.20 -10.85
C HIS A 223 2.52 -16.75 -11.25
N ARG A 224 3.43 -16.19 -12.05
CA ARG A 224 3.43 -14.79 -12.41
C ARG A 224 3.85 -14.64 -13.86
N GLU A 225 2.94 -14.09 -14.65
CA GLU A 225 3.20 -13.67 -16.02
C GLU A 225 2.83 -12.19 -16.18
N GLY A 226 3.74 -11.44 -16.76
CA GLY A 226 3.56 -10.01 -17.01
C GLY A 226 2.74 -9.73 -18.28
N ILE A 227 2.69 -8.45 -18.66
CA ILE A 227 2.02 -8.00 -19.89
C ILE A 227 3.02 -7.64 -21.01
N SER A 228 4.33 -7.75 -20.75
CA SER A 228 5.39 -7.28 -21.64
C SER A 228 5.42 -7.99 -23.00
N ASN A 229 4.92 -9.24 -23.06
CA ASN A 229 4.89 -10.04 -24.28
C ASN A 229 3.54 -9.95 -25.02
N ILE A 230 2.58 -9.19 -24.51
CA ILE A 230 1.28 -9.02 -25.18
C ILE A 230 1.47 -8.13 -26.41
N SER A 231 1.13 -8.67 -27.57
CA SER A 231 1.16 -7.96 -28.84
C SER A 231 -0.17 -7.25 -29.13
N LEU A 232 -0.16 -6.36 -30.12
CA LEU A 232 -1.39 -5.76 -30.62
C LEU A 232 -2.30 -6.79 -31.29
N LEU A 233 -1.72 -7.81 -31.95
CA LEU A 233 -2.50 -8.88 -32.59
C LEU A 233 -3.27 -9.70 -31.56
N ASP A 234 -2.66 -10.01 -30.41
CA ASP A 234 -3.34 -10.71 -29.32
C ASP A 234 -4.59 -9.94 -28.86
N ILE A 235 -4.48 -8.61 -28.75
CA ILE A 235 -5.60 -7.75 -28.35
C ILE A 235 -6.70 -7.72 -29.42
N ILE A 236 -6.33 -7.66 -30.71
CA ILE A 236 -7.29 -7.65 -31.82
C ILE A 236 -8.03 -8.99 -31.89
N TYR A 237 -7.30 -10.11 -31.88
CA TYR A 237 -7.91 -11.43 -31.94
C TYR A 237 -8.75 -11.75 -30.70
N ALA A 238 -8.32 -11.34 -29.50
CA ALA A 238 -9.15 -11.45 -28.31
C ALA A 238 -10.47 -10.69 -28.48
N GLU A 239 -10.45 -9.50 -29.08
CA GLU A 239 -11.67 -8.73 -29.32
C GLU A 239 -12.58 -9.32 -30.40
N GLU A 240 -12.03 -9.85 -31.49
CA GLU A 240 -12.80 -10.58 -32.51
C GLU A 240 -13.53 -11.81 -31.91
N LEU A 241 -12.91 -12.42 -30.90
CA LEU A 241 -13.50 -13.52 -30.12
C LEU A 241 -14.42 -13.04 -28.98
N ASN A 242 -14.73 -11.75 -28.88
CA ASN A 242 -15.51 -11.12 -27.80
C ASN A 242 -14.89 -11.19 -26.38
N TYR A 243 -13.57 -11.29 -26.30
CA TYR A 243 -12.79 -11.26 -25.05
C TYR A 243 -12.05 -9.93 -24.85
N ARG A 244 -11.47 -9.79 -23.66
CA ARG A 244 -10.57 -8.70 -23.27
C ARG A 244 -9.37 -9.29 -22.53
N ILE A 245 -8.18 -8.78 -22.83
CA ILE A 245 -6.96 -9.15 -22.11
C ILE A 245 -6.82 -8.25 -20.88
N LYS A 246 -6.62 -8.88 -19.72
CA LYS A 246 -6.39 -8.24 -18.41
C LYS A 246 -5.32 -9.00 -17.65
N LEU A 247 -4.53 -8.27 -16.86
CA LEU A 247 -3.71 -8.87 -15.81
C LEU A 247 -4.59 -9.07 -14.58
N LEU A 248 -4.93 -10.33 -14.30
CA LEU A 248 -5.77 -10.76 -13.17
C LEU A 248 -4.92 -11.35 -12.05
#